data_AF-A0A645CFL4-F1
#
_entry.id   AF-A0A645CFL4-F1
#
_cell.length_a   1.000
_cell.length_b   1.000
_cell.length_c   1.000
_cell.angle_alpha   90.00
_cell.angle_beta   90.00
_cell.angle_gamma   90.00
#
_symmetry.space_group_name_H-M   'P 1'
#
loop_
_entity.id
_entity.type
_entity.pdbx_description
1 polymer ?
#
loop_
_entity_poly.entity_id
_entity_poly.type
_entity_poly.pdbx_seq_one_letter_code
_entity_poly.pdbx_strand_id
1 'polypeptide(L)'
;MIFTGDVNEPPCPSSSNNGLFDAFLNNGDVFLAVNGHDHTNSYIGSLHGIDLANAPGSSFTSYGSEDTRGVRLFRFTEHNVKNYETVHVRYGEYNSPASFGYLRYFFTTTIGLNGVPSMAKFVILFLVVLIAAVVILIIALKKRKKKRKLAAQATAVEPKPKKTSKSKN
;
A
#
# COMPACT_ATOMS: atom_id res chain seq x y z
N MET A 1 6.44 34.42 11.94
CA MET A 1 6.16 33.57 10.77
C MET A 1 6.39 32.13 11.20
N ILE A 2 5.37 31.29 11.15
CA ILE A 2 5.51 29.84 11.35
C ILE A 2 5.76 29.27 9.96
N PHE A 3 7.00 28.94 9.63
CA PHE A 3 7.28 28.07 8.50
C PHE A 3 7.63 26.70 9.06
N THR A 4 6.81 25.69 8.80
CA THR A 4 7.09 24.30 9.17
C THR A 4 6.57 23.34 8.12
N GLY A 5 7.37 22.30 7.84
CA GLY A 5 7.10 21.28 6.84
C GLY A 5 7.98 21.39 5.59
N ASP A 6 7.57 20.68 4.55
CA ASP A 6 8.36 20.37 3.36
C ASP A 6 7.68 20.88 2.08
N VAL A 7 8.44 21.57 1.24
CA VAL A 7 8.05 21.94 -0.14
C VAL A 7 8.79 20.99 -1.08
N ASN A 8 8.10 19.94 -1.52
CA ASN A 8 8.67 18.83 -2.28
C ASN A 8 8.47 18.99 -3.80
N GLU A 9 7.55 19.86 -4.22
CA GLU A 9 7.33 20.17 -5.63
C GLU A 9 7.00 21.66 -5.83
N PRO A 10 7.26 22.21 -7.04
CA PRO A 10 6.84 23.55 -7.36
C PRO A 10 5.32 23.69 -7.23
N PRO A 11 4.81 24.76 -6.60
CA PRO A 11 3.38 24.98 -6.54
C PRO A 11 2.82 25.14 -7.96
N CYS A 12 1.62 24.65 -8.19
CA CYS A 12 0.90 24.80 -9.46
C CYS A 12 -0.24 25.84 -9.33
N PRO A 13 0.07 27.15 -9.24
CA PRO A 13 -0.95 28.18 -9.15
C PRO A 13 -1.63 28.42 -10.51
N SER A 14 -2.77 29.08 -10.46
CA SER A 14 -3.35 29.71 -11.65
C SER A 14 -2.36 30.70 -12.27
N SER A 15 -2.32 30.78 -13.61
CA SER A 15 -1.53 31.77 -14.35
C SER A 15 -1.97 33.21 -14.08
N SER A 16 -3.21 33.41 -13.65
CA SER A 16 -3.78 34.71 -13.30
C SER A 16 -4.18 34.74 -11.83
N ASN A 17 -3.83 35.82 -11.13
CA ASN A 17 -4.35 36.12 -9.81
C ASN A 17 -5.76 36.74 -9.93
N ASN A 18 -6.77 36.07 -9.38
CA ASN A 18 -8.17 36.52 -9.40
C ASN A 18 -8.59 37.21 -8.09
N GLY A 19 -7.65 37.58 -7.21
CA GLY A 19 -7.92 38.37 -6.00
C GLY A 19 -8.48 37.58 -4.81
N LEU A 20 -8.35 36.25 -4.81
CA LEU A 20 -8.86 35.41 -3.70
C LEU A 20 -8.23 35.78 -2.36
N PHE A 21 -6.92 36.01 -2.33
CA PHE A 21 -6.20 36.38 -1.11
C PHE A 21 -6.59 37.79 -0.64
N ASP A 22 -6.71 38.75 -1.56
CA ASP A 22 -7.16 40.10 -1.22
C ASP A 22 -8.60 40.09 -0.68
N ALA A 23 -9.46 39.23 -1.21
CA ALA A 23 -10.80 39.01 -0.68
C ALA A 23 -10.77 38.48 0.76
N PHE A 24 -9.86 37.55 1.09
CA PHE A 24 -9.69 37.08 2.47
C PHE A 24 -9.26 38.21 3.41
N LEU A 25 -8.31 39.05 2.99
CA LEU A 25 -7.86 40.20 3.77
C LEU A 25 -8.97 41.22 4.00
N ASN A 26 -9.72 41.55 2.94
CA ASN A 26 -10.82 42.50 3.01
C ASN A 26 -11.99 42.02 3.88
N ASN A 27 -12.26 40.70 3.89
CA ASN A 27 -13.31 40.13 4.72
C ASN A 27 -12.92 40.05 6.21
N GLY A 28 -11.64 39.82 6.50
CA GLY A 28 -11.08 39.91 7.84
C GLY A 28 -11.44 38.77 8.81
N ASP A 29 -12.11 37.73 8.34
CA ASP A 29 -12.57 36.57 9.13
C ASP A 29 -11.83 35.26 8.81
N VAL A 30 -10.98 35.25 7.78
CA VAL A 30 -10.14 34.11 7.42
C VAL A 30 -8.80 34.21 8.16
N PHE A 31 -8.43 33.18 8.90
CA PHE A 31 -7.13 33.08 9.58
C PHE A 31 -6.29 31.88 9.13
N LEU A 32 -6.89 30.91 8.45
CA LEU A 32 -6.22 29.72 7.92
C LEU A 32 -6.88 29.31 6.61
N ALA A 33 -6.08 29.12 5.56
CA ALA A 33 -6.49 28.51 4.30
C ALA A 33 -5.64 27.25 4.04
N VAL A 34 -6.30 26.13 3.78
CA VAL A 34 -5.64 24.84 3.50
C VAL A 34 -5.94 24.44 2.06
N ASN A 35 -4.89 24.14 1.30
CA ASN A 35 -4.99 23.64 -0.06
C ASN A 35 -4.31 22.28 -0.23
N GLY A 36 -4.65 21.61 -1.33
CA GLY A 36 -3.96 20.41 -1.80
C GLY A 36 -3.46 20.67 -3.22
N HIS A 37 -3.89 19.84 -4.18
CA HIS A 37 -3.48 19.87 -5.59
C HIS A 37 -2.01 19.48 -5.82
N ASP A 38 -1.09 20.11 -5.10
CA ASP A 38 0.30 19.67 -5.03
C ASP A 38 0.37 18.43 -4.11
N HIS A 39 0.60 17.26 -4.69
CA HIS A 39 0.42 15.97 -4.00
C HIS A 39 1.47 15.65 -2.93
N THR A 40 2.63 16.28 -2.97
CA THR A 40 3.78 15.97 -2.11
C THR A 40 4.14 17.12 -1.19
N ASN A 41 3.58 18.30 -1.41
CA ASN A 41 3.78 19.45 -0.53
C ASN A 41 3.08 19.23 0.81
N SER A 42 3.75 19.65 1.87
CA SER A 42 3.21 19.59 3.22
C SER A 42 3.89 20.67 4.05
N TYR A 43 3.44 21.91 3.91
CA TYR A 43 3.99 23.06 4.61
C TYR A 43 2.89 23.94 5.18
N ILE A 44 3.25 24.78 6.15
CA ILE A 44 2.44 25.92 6.57
C ILE A 44 3.32 27.15 6.65
N GLY A 45 2.83 28.27 6.14
CA GLY A 45 3.43 29.60 6.20
C GLY A 45 2.40 30.61 6.67
N SER A 46 2.84 31.81 7.07
CA SER A 46 1.93 32.88 7.47
C SER A 46 2.19 34.13 6.64
N LEU A 47 1.14 34.72 6.08
CA LEU A 47 1.19 35.92 5.27
C LEU A 47 0.06 36.87 5.69
N HIS A 48 0.41 38.10 6.09
CA HIS A 48 -0.53 39.13 6.54
C HIS A 48 -1.52 38.65 7.63
N GLY A 49 -1.08 37.76 8.52
CA GLY A 49 -1.91 37.22 9.60
C GLY A 49 -2.86 36.08 9.19
N ILE A 50 -2.77 35.61 7.95
CA ILE A 50 -3.46 34.41 7.46
C ILE A 50 -2.43 33.30 7.29
N ASP A 51 -2.69 32.16 7.90
CA ASP A 51 -1.88 30.96 7.70
C ASP A 51 -2.30 30.25 6.41
N LEU A 52 -1.32 29.93 5.58
CA LEU A 52 -1.48 29.22 4.31
C LEU A 52 -0.81 27.86 4.45
N ALA A 53 -1.61 26.80 4.42
CA ALA A 53 -1.16 25.43 4.55
C ALA A 53 -1.40 24.64 3.26
N ASN A 54 -0.45 23.77 2.94
CA ASN A 54 -0.63 22.73 1.95
C ASN A 54 -0.64 21.36 2.65
N ALA A 55 -1.53 20.47 2.22
CA ALA A 55 -1.65 19.10 2.72
C ALA A 55 -1.36 18.10 1.59
N PRO A 56 -0.55 17.06 1.87
CA PRO A 56 -0.16 16.10 0.85
C PRO A 56 -1.31 15.14 0.51
N GLY A 57 -1.16 14.45 -0.62
CA GLY A 57 -2.08 13.42 -1.05
C GLY A 57 -2.02 12.17 -0.17
N SER A 58 -3.18 11.71 0.29
CA SER A 58 -3.32 10.46 1.04
C SER A 58 -3.64 9.25 0.14
N SER A 59 -3.95 9.49 -1.14
CA SER A 59 -4.35 8.42 -2.06
C SER A 59 -3.15 7.59 -2.53
N PHE A 60 -3.43 6.36 -2.96
CA PHE A 60 -2.44 5.48 -3.61
C PHE A 60 -2.49 5.55 -5.13
N THR A 61 -3.41 6.36 -5.68
CA THR A 61 -3.65 6.48 -7.12
C THR A 61 -2.86 7.62 -7.75
N SER A 62 -2.44 8.60 -6.94
CA SER A 62 -1.61 9.71 -7.39
C SER A 62 -0.11 9.42 -7.19
N TYR A 63 0.79 10.37 -7.49
CA TYR A 63 2.23 10.28 -7.23
C TYR A 63 2.61 10.72 -5.79
N GLY A 64 3.86 10.47 -5.39
CA GLY A 64 4.37 10.66 -4.03
C GLY A 64 5.03 9.39 -3.47
N SER A 65 6.00 9.53 -2.57
CA SER A 65 6.64 8.42 -1.86
C SER A 65 5.92 8.14 -0.54
N GLU A 66 6.28 7.05 0.13
CA GLU A 66 5.78 6.74 1.47
C GLU A 66 6.15 7.78 2.54
N ASP A 67 7.22 8.56 2.30
CA ASP A 67 7.71 9.62 3.19
C ASP A 67 7.08 11.00 2.93
N THR A 68 6.44 11.19 1.77
CA THR A 68 5.76 12.46 1.42
C THR A 68 4.25 12.34 1.45
N ARG A 69 3.70 11.17 1.10
CA ARG A 69 2.27 10.90 1.26
C ARG A 69 1.88 10.89 2.71
N GLY A 70 0.67 11.33 2.98
CA GLY A 70 0.19 11.37 4.34
C GLY A 70 -1.13 12.11 4.44
N VAL A 71 -1.42 12.51 5.67
CA VAL A 71 -2.51 13.42 6.00
C VAL A 71 -1.97 14.50 6.91
N ARG A 72 -2.55 15.70 6.82
CA ARG A 72 -2.30 16.75 7.81
C ARG A 72 -3.47 16.83 8.78
N LEU A 73 -3.20 16.67 10.06
CA LEU A 73 -4.18 16.83 11.12
C LEU A 73 -4.12 18.27 11.64
N PHE A 74 -5.29 18.88 11.80
CA PHE A 74 -5.45 20.16 12.49
C PHE A 74 -6.31 19.93 13.72
N ARG A 75 -5.83 20.31 14.89
CA ARG A 75 -6.56 20.23 16.16
C ARG A 75 -6.87 21.64 16.63
N PHE A 76 -8.15 21.96 16.66
CA PHE A 76 -8.66 23.23 17.15
C PHE A 76 -9.09 23.11 18.61
N THR A 77 -9.00 24.21 19.34
CA THR A 77 -9.58 24.34 20.67
C THR A 77 -10.70 25.36 20.64
N GLU A 78 -11.79 25.11 21.37
CA GLU A 78 -12.96 26.00 21.37
C GLU A 78 -12.64 27.40 21.90
N HIS A 79 -11.73 27.49 22.87
CA HIS A 79 -11.34 28.77 23.47
C HIS A 79 -10.55 29.68 22.53
N ASN A 80 -9.77 29.11 21.61
CA ASN A 80 -9.03 29.87 20.62
C ASN A 80 -8.70 29.00 19.40
N VAL A 81 -9.53 29.10 18.37
CA VAL A 81 -9.35 28.36 17.11
C VAL A 81 -8.10 28.81 16.34
N LYS A 82 -7.57 30.02 16.58
CA LYS A 82 -6.34 30.50 15.92
C LYS A 82 -5.08 29.87 16.50
N ASN A 83 -5.14 29.35 17.72
CA ASN A 83 -4.04 28.61 18.35
C ASN A 83 -4.25 27.11 18.16
N TYR A 84 -4.27 26.67 16.89
CA TYR A 84 -4.43 25.27 16.53
C TYR A 84 -3.08 24.53 16.56
N GLU A 85 -3.13 23.23 16.81
CA GLU A 85 -1.99 22.34 16.65
C GLU A 85 -2.07 21.66 15.29
N THR A 86 -0.93 21.39 14.66
CA THR A 86 -0.90 20.62 13.42
C THR A 86 0.25 19.63 13.38
N VAL A 87 -0.01 18.48 12.77
CA VAL A 87 1.00 17.45 12.52
C VAL A 87 0.79 16.88 11.12
N HIS A 88 1.90 16.68 10.40
CA HIS A 88 1.91 15.88 9.19
C HIS A 88 2.14 14.41 9.59
N VAL A 89 1.12 13.58 9.39
CA VAL A 89 1.20 12.14 9.60
C VAL A 89 1.55 11.49 8.27
N ARG A 90 2.77 10.99 8.14
CA ARG A 90 3.23 10.35 6.89
C ARG A 90 2.68 8.94 6.79
N TYR A 91 2.57 8.45 5.57
CA TYR A 91 2.17 7.08 5.33
C TYR A 91 3.15 6.07 5.94
N GLY A 92 4.46 6.31 5.79
CA GLY A 92 5.51 5.48 6.39
C GLY A 92 5.41 5.36 7.92
N GLU A 93 4.91 6.39 8.60
CA GLU A 93 4.78 6.43 10.07
C GLU A 93 3.62 5.59 10.60
N TYR A 94 2.57 5.32 9.80
CA TYR A 94 1.40 4.52 10.21
C TYR A 94 1.25 3.20 9.44
N ASN A 95 2.20 2.86 8.56
CA ASN A 95 2.21 1.59 7.86
C ASN A 95 2.54 0.42 8.82
N SER A 96 1.55 0.02 9.62
CA SER A 96 1.69 -1.12 10.54
C SER A 96 1.53 -2.45 9.77
N PRO A 97 2.18 -3.54 10.22
CA PRO A 97 2.00 -4.87 9.63
C PRO A 97 0.53 -5.32 9.56
N ALA A 98 -0.30 -4.87 10.50
CA ALA A 98 -1.73 -5.19 10.55
C ALA A 98 -2.55 -4.49 9.45
N SER A 99 -2.08 -3.37 8.91
CA SER A 99 -2.79 -2.59 7.89
C SER A 99 -2.63 -3.15 6.46
N PHE A 100 -1.77 -4.17 6.28
CA PHE A 100 -1.30 -4.63 4.97
C PHE A 100 -0.81 -3.48 4.06
N GLY A 101 -0.39 -2.36 4.66
CA GLY A 101 -0.12 -1.13 3.95
C GLY A 101 0.97 -1.29 2.89
N TYR A 102 2.12 -1.88 3.26
CA TYR A 102 3.19 -2.18 2.31
C TYR A 102 2.70 -2.97 1.09
N LEU A 103 1.87 -4.00 1.32
CA LEU A 103 1.33 -4.83 0.25
C LEU A 103 0.36 -4.03 -0.63
N ARG A 104 -0.49 -3.20 -0.01
CA ARG A 104 -1.40 -2.29 -0.71
C ARG A 104 -0.60 -1.31 -1.57
N TYR A 105 0.35 -0.58 -0.99
CA TYR A 105 1.24 0.36 -1.68
C TYR A 105 1.98 -0.31 -2.85
N PHE A 106 2.56 -1.48 -2.63
CA PHE A 106 3.26 -2.23 -3.68
C PHE A 106 2.34 -2.60 -4.83
N PHE A 107 1.14 -3.14 -4.57
CA PHE A 107 0.22 -3.52 -5.64
C PHE A 107 -0.44 -2.31 -6.33
N THR A 108 -0.76 -1.26 -5.60
CA THR A 108 -1.45 -0.08 -6.16
C THR A 108 -0.49 0.86 -6.87
N THR A 109 0.62 1.19 -6.22
CA THR A 109 1.50 2.30 -6.60
C THR A 109 2.75 1.80 -7.31
N THR A 110 3.35 0.68 -6.89
CA THR A 110 4.55 0.13 -7.53
C THR A 110 4.25 -0.72 -8.76
N ILE A 111 3.30 -1.66 -8.68
CA ILE A 111 2.90 -2.52 -9.80
C ILE A 111 1.93 -1.80 -10.75
N GLY A 112 1.33 -0.68 -10.32
CA GLY A 112 0.47 0.13 -11.18
C GLY A 112 -0.85 -0.56 -11.56
N LEU A 113 -1.36 -1.46 -10.72
CA LEU A 113 -2.66 -2.11 -10.97
C LEU A 113 -3.83 -1.11 -10.99
N ASN A 114 -3.63 0.15 -10.59
CA ASN A 114 -4.67 1.18 -10.65
C ASN A 114 -5.14 1.46 -12.09
N GLY A 115 -4.25 1.38 -13.09
CA GLY A 115 -4.61 1.55 -14.50
C GLY A 115 -5.11 0.28 -15.19
N VAL A 116 -5.01 -0.88 -14.54
CA VAL A 116 -5.45 -2.16 -15.10
C VAL A 116 -6.97 -2.28 -14.93
N PRO A 117 -7.73 -2.50 -16.01
CA PRO A 117 -9.17 -2.71 -15.91
C PRO A 117 -9.49 -3.85 -14.95
N SER A 118 -10.55 -3.71 -14.14
CA SER A 118 -10.90 -4.70 -13.11
C SER A 118 -10.96 -6.14 -13.63
N MET A 119 -11.39 -6.34 -14.88
CA MET A 119 -11.42 -7.65 -15.53
C MET A 119 -10.04 -8.29 -15.70
N ALA A 120 -9.02 -7.51 -16.08
CA ALA A 120 -7.67 -8.03 -16.23
C ALA A 120 -7.05 -8.44 -14.87
N LYS A 121 -7.44 -7.79 -13.77
CA LYS A 121 -7.03 -8.20 -12.41
C LYS A 121 -7.54 -9.59 -12.06
N PHE A 122 -8.81 -9.88 -12.37
CA PHE A 122 -9.39 -11.21 -12.15
C PHE A 122 -8.75 -12.28 -13.03
N VAL A 123 -8.40 -11.96 -14.27
CA VAL A 123 -7.69 -12.89 -15.17
C VAL A 123 -6.29 -13.21 -14.65
N ILE A 124 -5.52 -12.19 -14.23
CA ILE A 124 -4.17 -12.38 -13.66
C ILE A 124 -4.26 -13.24 -12.40
N LEU A 125 -5.20 -12.95 -11.49
CA LEU A 125 -5.40 -13.73 -10.27
C LEU A 125 -5.75 -15.18 -10.60
N PHE A 126 -6.64 -15.41 -11.56
CA PHE A 126 -7.02 -16.76 -12.00
C PHE A 126 -5.82 -17.53 -12.55
N LEU A 127 -4.99 -16.91 -13.39
CA LEU A 127 -3.78 -17.53 -13.93
C LEU A 127 -2.78 -17.90 -12.84
N VAL A 128 -2.57 -17.03 -11.85
CA VAL A 128 -1.68 -17.31 -10.71
C VAL A 128 -2.17 -18.50 -9.89
N VAL A 129 -3.47 -18.56 -9.59
CA VAL A 129 -4.08 -19.69 -8.87
C VAL A 129 -3.97 -20.99 -9.67
N LEU A 130 -4.17 -20.93 -10.99
CA LEU A 130 -4.09 -22.09 -11.88
C LEU A 130 -2.65 -22.63 -11.95
N ILE A 131 -1.66 -21.75 -12.08
CA ILE A 131 -0.24 -22.14 -12.04
C ILE A 131 0.11 -22.78 -10.69
N ALA A 132 -0.31 -22.19 -9.58
CA ALA A 132 -0.07 -22.75 -8.25
C ALA A 132 -0.69 -24.15 -8.10
N ALA A 133 -1.93 -24.33 -8.57
CA ALA A 133 -2.60 -25.63 -8.56
C ALA A 133 -1.85 -26.69 -9.40
N VAL A 134 -1.37 -26.31 -10.59
CA VAL A 134 -0.57 -27.20 -11.44
C VAL A 134 0.75 -27.59 -10.76
N VAL A 135 1.45 -26.64 -10.14
CA VAL A 135 2.69 -26.91 -9.40
C VAL A 135 2.43 -27.86 -8.22
N ILE A 136 1.37 -27.63 -7.45
CA ILE A 136 0.97 -28.51 -6.34
C ILE A 136 0.67 -29.93 -6.86
N LEU A 137 -0.05 -30.04 -7.98
CA LEU A 137 -0.36 -31.32 -8.61
C LEU A 137 0.91 -32.07 -9.05
N ILE A 138 1.86 -31.38 -9.70
CA ILE A 138 3.15 -31.96 -10.11
C ILE A 138 3.92 -32.47 -8.89
N ILE A 139 3.99 -31.69 -7.82
CA ILE A 139 4.66 -32.08 -6.57
C ILE A 139 3.97 -33.31 -5.96
N ALA A 140 2.64 -33.33 -5.90
CA ALA A 140 1.86 -34.45 -5.38
C ALA A 140 2.08 -35.74 -6.21
N LEU A 141 2.10 -35.63 -7.54
CA LEU A 141 2.39 -36.74 -8.45
C LEU A 141 3.82 -37.27 -8.27
N LYS A 142 4.82 -36.40 -8.11
CA LYS A 142 6.20 -36.79 -7.80
C LYS A 142 6.29 -37.53 -6.46
N LYS A 143 5.63 -37.03 -5.40
CA LYS A 143 5.56 -37.70 -4.09
C LYS A 143 4.89 -39.07 -4.18
N ARG A 144 3.76 -39.19 -4.90
CA ARG A 144 3.06 -40.48 -5.12
C ARG A 144 3.94 -41.48 -5.87
N LYS A 145 4.66 -41.07 -6.92
CA LYS A 145 5.59 -41.95 -7.65
C LYS A 145 6.74 -42.43 -6.74
N LYS A 146 7.32 -41.56 -5.90
CA LYS A 146 8.36 -41.95 -4.93
C LYS A 146 7.84 -42.97 -3.92
N LYS A 147 6.64 -42.76 -3.36
CA LYS A 147 6.02 -43.70 -2.42
C LYS A 147 5.73 -45.06 -3.05
N ARG A 148 5.26 -45.10 -4.31
CA ARG A 148 5.05 -46.36 -5.05
C ARG A 148 6.35 -47.11 -5.34
N LYS A 149 7.44 -46.41 -5.68
CA LYS A 149 8.76 -47.04 -5.85
C LYS A 149 9.28 -47.65 -4.54
N LEU A 150 9.14 -46.93 -3.43
CA LEU A 150 9.53 -47.43 -2.09
C LEU A 150 8.70 -48.65 -1.69
N ALA A 151 7.38 -48.62 -1.90
CA ALA A 151 6.51 -49.76 -1.62
C ALA A 151 6.87 -50.98 -2.49
N ALA A 152 7.09 -50.79 -3.78
CA ALA A 152 7.48 -51.87 -4.69
C ALA A 152 8.86 -52.48 -4.34
N GLN A 153 9.80 -51.66 -3.87
CA GLN A 153 11.10 -52.15 -3.37
C GLN A 153 10.94 -52.93 -2.06
N ALA A 154 10.06 -52.50 -1.15
CA ALA A 154 9.79 -53.25 0.09
C ALA A 154 9.14 -54.62 -0.17
N THR A 155 8.20 -54.72 -1.12
CA THR A 155 7.57 -55.99 -1.50
C THR A 155 8.53 -56.95 -2.24
N ALA A 156 9.55 -56.41 -2.93
CA ALA A 156 10.55 -57.23 -3.64
C ALA A 156 11.62 -57.85 -2.72
N VAL A 157 11.75 -57.34 -1.48
CA VAL A 157 12.77 -57.80 -0.50
C VAL A 157 12.20 -58.84 0.48
N GLU A 158 10.88 -59.08 0.49
CA GLU A 158 10.26 -60.07 1.37
C GLU A 158 10.57 -61.51 0.87
N PRO A 159 11.22 -62.37 1.68
CA PRO A 159 11.68 -63.67 1.22
C PRO A 159 10.49 -64.63 1.03
N LYS A 160 10.41 -65.28 -0.15
CA LYS A 160 9.41 -66.34 -0.43
C LYS A 160 9.52 -67.47 0.62
N PRO A 161 8.39 -67.99 1.14
CA PRO A 161 8.43 -69.06 2.13
C PRO A 161 9.05 -70.34 1.54
N LYS A 162 10.02 -70.91 2.27
CA LYS A 162 10.66 -72.19 1.96
C LYS A 162 9.59 -73.28 1.84
N LYS A 163 9.44 -73.88 0.65
CA LYS A 163 8.66 -75.11 0.46
C LYS A 163 9.35 -76.23 1.25
N THR A 164 8.78 -76.61 2.38
CA THR A 164 9.11 -77.87 3.08
C THR A 164 8.71 -79.04 2.19
N SER A 165 9.69 -79.83 1.74
CA SER A 165 9.45 -81.11 1.08
C SER A 165 8.78 -82.06 2.06
N LYS A 166 7.60 -82.57 1.70
CA LYS A 166 7.03 -83.75 2.36
C LYS A 166 7.74 -84.98 1.80
N SER A 167 8.46 -85.68 2.66
CA SER A 167 8.86 -87.08 2.46
C SER A 167 7.59 -87.93 2.30
N LYS A 168 7.58 -88.81 1.28
CA LYS A 168 6.72 -89.98 1.22
C LYS A 168 7.53 -91.15 0.66
N ASN A 169 7.73 -92.11 1.55
CA ASN A 169 8.14 -93.51 1.44
C ASN A 169 9.43 -93.84 0.67
#